data_AF-A0A657AMA1-F1
#
_entry.id   AF-A0A657AMA1-F1
#
_cell.length_a   1.000
_cell.length_b   1.000
_cell.length_c   1.000
_cell.angle_alpha   90.00
_cell.angle_beta   90.00
_cell.angle_gamma   90.00
#
_symmetry.space_group_name_H-M   'P 1'
#
loop_
_entity.id
_entity.type
_entity.pdbx_description
1 polymer ?
#
loop_
_entity_poly.entity_id
_entity_poly.type
_entity_poly.pdbx_seq_one_letter_code
_entity_poly.pdbx_strand_id
1 'polypeptide(L)'
;MSVSSKFTKRPLVSAIFLATLALAGCEDGDDGEAGAAGAAGVAGVDGTNGTDGTNGTDGADGADGSDGISNYIPMGLKRYATAPVGAEFTGMFLNTDGTLFLNVQHPSSSNTTADADGKIFDKGTVGVVVGEDFNNFPANFAALDAPIATADKEVVMTATGR
;
A
#
# COMPACT_ATOMS: atom_id res chain seq x y z
N MET A 1 -61.35 -71.73 -100.67
CA MET A 1 -60.75 -73.06 -100.92
C MET A 1 -59.40 -73.07 -100.22
N SER A 2 -59.17 -74.12 -99.43
CA SER A 2 -58.00 -74.42 -98.60
C SER A 2 -56.66 -74.11 -99.28
N VAL A 3 -55.68 -73.58 -98.54
CA VAL A 3 -54.48 -74.34 -98.13
C VAL A 3 -53.65 -73.50 -97.14
N SER A 4 -53.33 -74.13 -96.01
CA SER A 4 -52.37 -73.69 -95.01
C SER A 4 -50.94 -74.11 -95.39
N SER A 5 -49.93 -73.31 -95.06
CA SER A 5 -48.59 -73.78 -94.71
C SER A 5 -48.11 -72.91 -93.53
N LYS A 6 -48.11 -73.36 -92.27
CA LYS A 6 -47.34 -74.43 -91.60
C LYS A 6 -45.81 -74.32 -91.74
N PHE A 7 -45.21 -74.15 -90.58
CA PHE A 7 -43.84 -74.48 -90.12
C PHE A 7 -42.72 -73.45 -90.32
N THR A 8 -42.38 -72.63 -89.31
CA THR A 8 -41.66 -72.88 -88.02
C THR A 8 -40.13 -72.91 -88.19
N LYS A 9 -39.49 -72.08 -87.33
CA LYS A 9 -38.16 -72.18 -86.69
C LYS A 9 -37.16 -71.11 -87.17
N ARG A 10 -36.83 -70.16 -86.28
CA ARG A 10 -35.53 -70.06 -85.58
C ARG A 10 -35.43 -68.78 -84.72
N PRO A 11 -34.57 -68.76 -83.68
CA PRO A 11 -35.01 -68.33 -82.37
C PRO A 11 -34.27 -67.10 -81.81
N LEU A 12 -34.80 -66.70 -80.66
CA LEU A 12 -34.16 -66.04 -79.53
C LEU A 12 -33.82 -64.54 -79.65
N VAL A 13 -34.63 -63.77 -78.90
CA VAL A 13 -34.20 -62.76 -77.90
C VAL A 13 -33.35 -61.62 -78.47
N SER A 14 -33.85 -60.39 -78.54
CA SER A 14 -34.01 -59.59 -77.32
C SER A 14 -35.01 -58.46 -77.56
N ALA A 15 -36.06 -58.44 -76.75
CA ALA A 15 -36.84 -57.24 -76.46
C ALA A 15 -35.91 -56.27 -75.68
N ILE A 16 -36.12 -54.96 -75.62
CA ILE A 16 -37.30 -54.22 -75.12
C ILE A 16 -37.06 -52.75 -75.56
N PHE A 17 -37.90 -52.20 -76.46
CA PHE A 17 -38.94 -51.17 -76.24
C PHE A 17 -38.42 -49.77 -75.81
N LEU A 18 -38.51 -48.72 -76.66
CA LEU A 18 -39.64 -47.79 -76.90
C LEU A 18 -40.05 -47.02 -75.63
N ALA A 19 -40.23 -45.70 -75.54
CA ALA A 19 -39.98 -44.50 -76.33
C ALA A 19 -40.36 -43.28 -75.45
N THR A 20 -39.61 -42.18 -75.57
CA THR A 20 -39.96 -40.74 -75.43
C THR A 20 -41.15 -40.28 -74.56
N LEU A 21 -40.94 -39.29 -73.66
CA LEU A 21 -41.41 -37.88 -73.79
C LEU A 21 -41.19 -36.99 -72.52
N ALA A 22 -40.68 -35.76 -72.75
CA ALA A 22 -40.79 -34.50 -71.97
C ALA A 22 -39.88 -34.16 -70.75
N LEU A 23 -38.85 -33.33 -71.04
CA LEU A 23 -38.52 -32.03 -70.43
C LEU A 23 -38.65 -31.82 -68.89
N ALA A 24 -37.53 -31.95 -68.16
CA ALA A 24 -37.16 -31.11 -67.01
C ALA A 24 -35.65 -31.30 -66.74
N GLY A 25 -34.90 -30.20 -66.66
CA GLY A 25 -33.45 -30.26 -66.45
C GLY A 25 -33.09 -30.71 -65.04
N CYS A 26 -32.01 -31.50 -64.94
CA CYS A 26 -30.99 -31.40 -63.91
C CYS A 26 -29.81 -32.24 -64.42
N GLU A 27 -28.70 -31.59 -64.74
CA GLU A 27 -27.42 -32.28 -64.86
C GLU A 27 -27.01 -32.59 -63.42
N ASP A 28 -26.76 -33.86 -63.08
CA ASP A 28 -26.19 -34.23 -61.78
C ASP A 28 -24.78 -33.64 -61.71
N GLY A 29 -24.67 -32.44 -61.16
CA GLY A 29 -23.39 -31.83 -60.82
C GLY A 29 -22.79 -32.59 -59.65
N ASP A 30 -21.51 -32.92 -59.74
CA ASP A 30 -20.72 -33.42 -58.61
C ASP A 30 -21.00 -32.56 -57.37
N ASP A 31 -21.34 -33.20 -56.24
CA ASP A 31 -21.42 -32.50 -54.96
C ASP A 31 -20.07 -31.83 -54.72
N GLY A 32 -20.05 -30.50 -54.67
CA GLY A 32 -18.81 -29.74 -54.48
C GLY A 32 -18.09 -30.16 -53.20
N GLU A 33 -16.76 -30.19 -53.23
CA GLU A 33 -15.95 -30.60 -52.07
C GLU A 33 -16.34 -29.85 -50.79
N ALA A 34 -16.36 -30.59 -49.68
CA ALA A 34 -16.68 -30.02 -48.38
C ALA A 34 -15.76 -28.81 -48.10
N GLY A 35 -16.37 -27.66 -47.78
CA GLY A 35 -15.64 -26.43 -47.52
C GLY A 35 -14.60 -26.60 -46.41
N ALA A 36 -13.46 -25.93 -46.56
CA ALA A 36 -12.37 -25.99 -45.59
C ALA A 36 -12.87 -25.61 -44.17
N ALA A 37 -12.35 -26.30 -43.15
CA ALA A 37 -12.66 -26.00 -41.76
C ALA A 37 -12.36 -24.52 -41.45
N GLY A 38 -13.28 -23.88 -40.72
CA GLY A 38 -13.12 -22.48 -40.32
C GLY A 38 -11.86 -22.27 -39.49
N ALA A 39 -11.24 -21.08 -39.62
CA ALA A 39 -10.07 -20.72 -38.85
C ALA A 39 -10.35 -20.77 -37.34
N ALA A 40 -9.36 -21.17 -36.55
CA ALA A 40 -9.47 -21.15 -35.09
C ALA A 40 -9.75 -19.72 -34.60
N GLY A 41 -10.60 -19.60 -33.58
CA GLY A 41 -10.90 -18.31 -32.95
C GLY A 41 -9.65 -17.68 -32.34
N VAL A 42 -9.59 -16.35 -32.32
CA VAL A 42 -8.52 -15.61 -31.66
C VAL A 42 -8.52 -15.86 -30.15
N ALA A 43 -7.33 -15.89 -29.55
CA ALA A 43 -7.19 -16.01 -28.10
C ALA A 43 -7.85 -14.81 -27.40
N GLY A 44 -8.44 -15.07 -26.22
CA GLY A 44 -8.99 -14.02 -25.37
C GLY A 44 -7.89 -13.06 -24.89
N VAL A 45 -8.27 -11.81 -24.60
CA VAL A 45 -7.35 -10.83 -24.02
C VAL A 45 -7.14 -11.11 -22.53
N ASP A 46 -5.92 -10.87 -22.05
CA ASP A 46 -5.59 -10.99 -20.62
C ASP A 46 -6.38 -9.97 -19.80
N GLY A 47 -6.76 -10.36 -18.57
CA GLY A 47 -7.42 -9.47 -17.62
C GLY A 47 -6.49 -8.35 -17.14
N THR A 48 -7.08 -7.24 -16.69
CA THR A 48 -6.31 -6.13 -16.11
C THR A 48 -5.84 -6.44 -14.69
N ASN A 49 -4.70 -5.87 -14.29
CA ASN A 49 -4.24 -5.94 -12.90
C ASN A 49 -5.27 -5.29 -11.95
N GLY A 50 -5.39 -5.86 -10.74
CA GLY A 50 -6.17 -5.26 -9.66
C GLY A 50 -5.57 -3.95 -9.17
N THR A 51 -6.37 -3.15 -8.46
CA THR A 51 -5.92 -1.90 -7.83
C THR A 51 -5.18 -2.17 -6.53
N ASP A 52 -4.20 -1.34 -6.21
CA ASP A 52 -3.51 -1.37 -4.92
C ASP A 52 -4.49 -1.14 -3.75
N GLY A 53 -4.20 -1.77 -2.62
CA GLY A 53 -4.95 -1.56 -1.39
C GLY A 53 -4.71 -0.17 -0.79
N THR A 54 -5.62 0.27 0.08
CA THR A 54 -5.46 1.53 0.82
C THR A 54 -4.42 1.39 1.93
N ASN A 55 -3.69 2.47 2.23
CA ASN A 55 -2.83 2.53 3.41
C ASN A 55 -3.63 2.25 4.71
N GLY A 56 -2.97 1.63 5.68
CA GLY A 56 -3.53 1.47 7.03
C GLY A 56 -3.65 2.81 7.75
N THR A 57 -4.45 2.84 8.81
CA THR A 57 -4.54 3.99 9.72
C THR A 57 -3.33 4.01 10.66
N ASP A 58 -2.89 5.21 11.05
CA ASP A 58 -1.89 5.36 12.10
C ASP A 58 -2.39 4.75 13.42
N GLY A 59 -1.44 4.28 14.24
CA GLY A 59 -1.74 3.78 15.57
C GLY A 59 -2.24 4.91 16.49
N ALA A 60 -2.99 4.54 17.53
CA ALA A 60 -3.33 5.49 18.59
C ALA A 60 -2.08 5.90 19.36
N ASP A 61 -2.02 7.16 19.79
CA ASP A 61 -0.98 7.65 20.70
C ASP A 61 -0.97 6.80 21.98
N GLY A 62 0.24 6.61 22.54
CA GLY A 62 0.39 5.97 23.84
C GLY A 62 -0.31 6.79 24.92
N ALA A 63 -0.75 6.12 25.99
CA ALA A 63 -1.26 6.84 27.16
C ALA A 63 -0.13 7.68 27.76
N ASP A 64 -0.45 8.92 28.16
CA ASP A 64 0.47 9.76 28.92
C ASP A 64 0.99 8.99 30.14
N GLY A 65 2.31 9.05 30.35
CA GLY A 65 2.90 8.57 31.59
C GLY A 65 2.26 9.28 32.78
N SER A 66 2.01 8.55 33.87
CA SER A 66 1.52 9.18 35.10
C SER A 66 2.52 10.22 35.57
N ASP A 67 2.06 11.44 35.86
CA ASP A 67 2.90 12.49 36.43
C ASP A 67 3.68 11.91 37.63
N GLY A 68 5.01 11.84 37.48
CA GLY A 68 5.93 11.48 38.55
C GLY A 68 6.00 12.61 39.56
N ILE A 69 4.90 12.88 40.29
CA ILE A 69 4.87 13.84 41.39
C ILE A 69 5.56 13.17 42.58
N SER A 70 6.89 13.09 42.49
CA SER A 70 7.72 12.91 43.66
C SER A 70 8.10 14.29 44.16
N ASN A 71 7.42 14.76 45.22
CA ASN A 71 7.98 15.79 46.10
C ASN A 71 9.21 15.27 46.87
N TYR A 72 9.55 13.99 46.69
CA TYR A 72 10.77 13.37 47.19
C TYR A 72 11.86 13.46 46.11
N ILE A 73 12.63 14.54 46.16
CA ILE A 73 13.93 14.60 45.51
C ILE A 73 14.94 14.04 46.51
N PRO A 74 15.64 12.93 46.22
CA PRO A 74 16.72 12.45 47.08
C PRO A 74 17.67 13.62 47.35
N MET A 75 18.01 13.88 48.63
CA MET A 75 18.80 15.07 49.00
C MET A 75 20.04 15.20 48.10
N GLY A 76 20.05 16.22 47.24
CA GLY A 76 21.16 16.54 46.34
C GLY A 76 20.89 16.46 44.83
N LEU A 77 19.87 15.73 44.37
CA LEU A 77 19.46 15.80 42.95
C LEU A 77 18.70 17.10 42.68
N LYS A 78 18.87 17.69 41.50
CA LYS A 78 18.18 18.92 41.10
C LYS A 78 17.71 18.77 39.67
N ARG A 79 16.47 19.17 39.39
CA ARG A 79 15.91 19.15 38.03
C ARG A 79 16.58 20.24 37.21
N TYR A 80 17.33 19.82 36.20
CA TYR A 80 17.95 20.74 35.26
C TYR A 80 17.02 21.06 34.06
N ALA A 81 16.32 20.07 33.51
CA ALA A 81 15.46 20.27 32.35
C ALA A 81 14.13 19.51 32.45
N THR A 82 13.13 19.93 31.68
CA THR A 82 11.85 19.23 31.47
C THR A 82 11.64 18.97 29.99
N ALA A 83 11.17 17.77 29.64
CA ALA A 83 10.82 17.42 28.28
C ALA A 83 9.39 17.87 27.95
N PRO A 84 9.08 18.13 26.67
CA PRO A 84 7.71 18.36 26.18
C PRO A 84 6.77 17.18 26.48
N VAL A 85 5.45 17.44 26.48
CA VAL A 85 4.42 16.40 26.60
C VAL A 85 4.65 15.27 25.58
N GLY A 86 4.55 14.04 26.07
CA GLY A 86 4.74 12.81 25.29
C GLY A 86 6.21 12.50 24.96
N ALA A 87 7.15 13.36 25.34
CA ALA A 87 8.56 13.20 25.04
C ALA A 87 9.40 12.77 26.23
N GLU A 88 10.52 12.11 25.93
CA GLU A 88 11.58 11.86 26.89
C GLU A 88 12.94 12.25 26.33
N PHE A 89 13.82 12.64 27.25
CA PHE A 89 15.21 12.92 26.90
C PHE A 89 15.98 11.61 26.70
N THR A 90 16.64 11.49 25.55
CA THR A 90 17.52 10.37 25.23
C THR A 90 18.85 10.89 24.66
N GLY A 91 19.81 10.00 24.40
CA GLY A 91 21.03 10.35 23.69
C GLY A 91 21.87 11.47 24.33
N MET A 92 21.91 11.53 25.67
CA MET A 92 22.68 12.55 26.37
C MET A 92 24.17 12.40 26.07
N PHE A 93 24.81 13.49 25.65
CA PHE A 93 26.24 13.50 25.36
C PHE A 93 26.87 14.81 25.86
N LEU A 94 27.96 14.69 26.62
CA LEU A 94 28.75 15.82 27.08
C LEU A 94 30.01 15.92 26.22
N ASN A 95 30.15 17.02 25.49
CA ASN A 95 31.36 17.32 24.74
C ASN A 95 32.52 17.69 25.69
N THR A 96 33.74 17.54 25.19
CA THR A 96 34.96 17.97 25.89
C THR A 96 35.01 19.47 26.17
N ASP A 97 34.28 20.28 25.41
CA ASP A 97 34.16 21.73 25.60
C ASP A 97 33.09 22.12 26.64
N GLY A 98 32.41 21.15 27.25
CA GLY A 98 31.38 21.40 28.26
C GLY A 98 29.97 21.51 27.71
N THR A 99 29.78 21.41 26.39
CA THR A 99 28.46 21.48 25.76
C THR A 99 27.66 20.21 26.01
N LEU A 100 26.43 20.33 26.51
CA LEU A 100 25.52 19.21 26.72
C LEU A 100 24.53 19.07 25.56
N PHE A 101 24.52 17.90 24.93
CA PHE A 101 23.57 17.49 23.91
C PHE A 101 22.51 16.59 24.51
N LEU A 102 21.26 16.80 24.09
CA LEU A 102 20.09 16.03 24.52
C LEU A 102 19.20 15.78 23.30
N ASN A 103 18.69 14.57 23.14
CA ASN A 103 17.64 14.29 22.17
C ASN A 103 16.29 14.34 22.86
N VAL A 104 15.32 14.99 22.24
CA VAL A 104 13.91 14.90 22.61
C VAL A 104 13.29 13.84 21.69
N GLN A 105 12.97 12.67 22.24
CA GLN A 105 12.40 11.58 21.47
C GLN A 105 10.88 11.55 21.61
N HIS A 106 10.22 11.27 20.48
CA HIS A 106 8.78 11.04 20.34
C HIS A 106 7.83 12.01 21.06
N PRO A 107 8.01 13.35 20.97
CA PRO A 107 7.00 14.26 21.48
C PRO A 107 5.61 13.96 20.95
N SER A 108 4.60 14.33 21.74
CA SER A 108 3.22 14.30 21.28
C SER A 108 3.08 15.15 20.01
N SER A 109 2.46 14.57 18.98
CA SER A 109 2.11 15.29 17.75
C SER A 109 1.08 16.40 17.98
N SER A 110 0.42 16.41 19.15
CA SER A 110 -0.57 17.40 19.54
C SER A 110 0.02 18.69 20.11
N ASN A 111 1.34 18.78 20.34
CA ASN A 111 1.97 19.98 20.88
C ASN A 111 1.84 21.13 19.89
N THR A 112 1.42 22.32 20.36
CA THR A 112 1.19 23.49 19.50
C THR A 112 1.91 24.75 19.99
N THR A 113 2.39 24.74 21.24
CA THR A 113 3.15 25.84 21.82
C THR A 113 4.54 25.92 21.20
N ALA A 114 4.88 27.11 20.73
CA ALA A 114 6.23 27.42 20.30
C ALA A 114 7.08 27.95 21.48
N ASP A 115 8.36 27.60 21.52
CA ASP A 115 9.31 28.21 22.43
C ASP A 115 9.68 29.66 22.03
N ALA A 116 10.64 30.26 22.73
CA ALA A 116 11.10 31.63 22.48
C ALA A 116 11.69 31.82 21.08
N ASP A 117 12.22 30.76 20.48
CA ASP A 117 12.80 30.74 19.13
C ASP A 117 11.76 30.34 18.05
N GLY A 118 10.52 30.09 18.45
CA GLY A 118 9.44 29.70 17.54
C GLY A 118 9.39 28.20 17.22
N LYS A 119 10.15 27.36 17.93
CA LYS A 119 10.15 25.90 17.72
C LYS A 119 8.97 25.26 18.44
N ILE A 120 8.19 24.50 17.68
CA ILE A 120 7.17 23.60 18.21
C ILE A 120 7.77 22.21 18.37
N PHE A 121 7.58 21.58 19.53
CA PHE A 121 8.09 20.23 19.82
C PHE A 121 7.03 19.16 19.56
N ASP A 122 6.65 18.97 18.29
CA ASP A 122 5.71 17.94 17.80
C ASP A 122 6.42 16.72 17.19
N LYS A 123 7.76 16.76 17.11
CA LYS A 123 8.61 15.77 16.45
C LYS A 123 9.94 15.61 17.18
N GLY A 124 10.57 14.45 16.96
CA GLY A 124 11.91 14.16 17.44
C GLY A 124 12.89 15.29 17.09
N THR A 125 13.62 15.78 18.08
CA THR A 125 14.50 16.94 17.95
C THR A 125 15.83 16.65 18.66
N VAL A 126 16.95 17.07 18.08
CA VAL A 126 18.24 17.11 18.78
C VAL A 126 18.45 18.53 19.28
N GLY A 127 18.65 18.66 20.59
CA GLY A 127 18.87 19.92 21.27
C GLY A 127 20.31 20.02 21.79
N VAL A 128 20.77 21.25 21.88
CA VAL A 128 22.02 21.60 22.53
C VAL A 128 21.71 22.60 23.63
N VAL A 129 22.26 22.35 24.81
CA VAL A 129 22.23 23.33 25.89
C VAL A 129 23.41 24.26 25.69
N VAL A 130 23.11 25.52 25.37
CA VAL A 130 24.10 26.57 25.14
C VAL A 130 24.20 27.50 26.35
N GLY A 131 25.33 28.20 26.48
CA GLY A 131 25.54 29.18 27.54
C GLY A 131 26.04 28.60 28.86
N GLU A 132 26.15 27.27 28.97
CA GLU A 132 26.64 26.57 30.16
C GLU A 132 27.84 25.69 29.84
N ASP A 133 28.79 25.62 30.77
CA ASP A 133 29.90 24.65 30.75
C ASP A 133 29.59 23.53 31.75
N PHE A 134 29.19 22.37 31.24
CA PHE A 134 28.85 21.22 32.08
C PHE A 134 30.06 20.52 32.70
N ASN A 135 31.29 20.80 32.25
CA ASN A 135 32.48 20.32 32.95
C ASN A 135 32.70 21.07 34.26
N ASN A 136 32.20 22.31 34.35
CA ASN A 136 32.38 23.19 35.50
C ASN A 136 31.05 23.77 36.02
N PHE A 137 29.97 22.98 35.89
CA PHE A 137 28.61 23.40 36.22
C PHE A 137 28.43 23.65 37.73
N PRO A 138 27.76 24.75 38.14
CA PRO A 138 27.60 25.07 39.55
C PRO A 138 26.67 24.07 40.25
N ALA A 139 27.18 23.39 41.29
CA ALA A 139 26.37 22.48 42.13
C ALA A 139 25.17 23.18 42.81
N ASN A 140 25.24 24.50 43.00
CA ASN A 140 24.22 25.30 43.66
C ASN A 140 23.20 25.96 42.70
N PHE A 141 23.08 25.50 41.45
CA PHE A 141 22.06 26.02 40.52
C PHE A 141 20.63 25.92 41.07
N ALA A 142 19.75 26.84 40.67
CA ALA A 142 18.34 26.82 41.03
C ALA A 142 17.63 25.70 40.27
N ALA A 143 16.99 24.77 40.97
CA ALA A 143 16.29 23.66 40.31
C ALA A 143 15.01 24.17 39.63
N LEU A 144 14.63 23.55 38.50
CA LEU A 144 13.33 23.77 37.90
C LEU A 144 12.21 23.13 38.71
N ASP A 145 11.12 23.88 38.85
CA ASP A 145 9.84 23.33 39.27
C ASP A 145 9.23 22.45 38.17
N ALA A 146 8.28 21.60 38.54
CA ALA A 146 7.51 20.86 37.55
C ALA A 146 6.60 21.84 36.77
N PRO A 147 6.50 21.71 35.44
CA PRO A 147 5.70 22.62 34.63
C PRO A 147 4.21 22.39 34.94
N ILE A 148 3.50 23.49 35.21
CA ILE A 148 2.06 23.46 35.55
C ILE A 148 1.23 23.92 34.35
N ALA A 149 1.60 25.04 33.74
CA ALA A 149 0.89 25.60 32.59
C ALA A 149 1.09 24.72 31.35
N THR A 150 0.04 24.54 30.55
CA THR A 150 0.10 23.76 29.30
C THR A 150 1.24 24.22 28.40
N ALA A 151 1.42 25.53 28.24
CA ALA A 151 2.49 26.10 27.43
C ALA A 151 3.90 25.67 27.91
N ASP A 152 4.12 25.56 29.22
CA ASP A 152 5.41 25.13 29.78
C ASP A 152 5.62 23.61 29.64
N LYS A 153 4.53 22.84 29.58
CA LYS A 153 4.58 21.38 29.38
C LYS A 153 4.92 21.02 27.94
N GLU A 154 4.59 21.85 26.96
CA GLU A 154 4.77 21.55 25.53
C GLU A 154 6.15 21.95 24.97
N VAL A 155 7.03 22.53 25.79
CA VAL A 155 8.36 22.98 25.38
C VAL A 155 9.46 22.38 26.24
N VAL A 156 10.70 22.41 25.73
CA VAL A 156 11.87 22.13 26.57
C VAL A 156 12.09 23.32 27.51
N MET A 157 12.27 23.04 28.79
CA MET A 157 12.71 24.03 29.79
C MET A 157 14.07 23.63 30.32
N THR A 158 14.95 24.60 30.58
CA THR A 158 16.18 24.37 31.34
C THR A 158 16.30 25.35 32.51
N ALA A 159 17.06 24.96 33.53
CA ALA A 159 17.29 25.73 34.75
C ALA A 159 18.13 26.99 34.51
N THR A 160 18.82 27.08 33.39
CA THR A 160 19.74 28.17 33.06
C THR A 160 19.30 29.02 31.88
N GLY A 161 18.14 28.74 31.28
CA GLY A 161 17.56 29.57 30.22
C GLY A 161 16.60 28.82 29.30
N ARG A 162 15.81 29.57 28.53
CA ARG A 162 15.03 29.09 27.38
C ARG A 162 15.81 29.44 26.12
#